data_AF-A0A2X4TLT5-F1
#
_entry.id   AF-A0A2X4TLT5-F1
#
_cell.length_a   1.000
_cell.length_b   1.000
_cell.length_c   1.000
_cell.angle_alpha   90.00
_cell.angle_beta   90.00
_cell.angle_gamma   90.00
#
_symmetry.space_group_name_H-M   'P 1'
#
loop_
_entity.id
_entity.type
_entity.pdbx_description
1 polymer ?
#
loop_
_entity_poly.entity_id
_entity_poly.type
_entity_poly.pdbx_seq_one_letter_code
_entity_poly.pdbx_strand_id
1 'polypeptide(L)'
;MTRIQRDYPQAESVHRLDMATSGVIVVALTKAAERELKRQFREREPKKQYVARVWGIPPQRRADRLTAHLRLAEPAKAESVL
;
A
#
# COMPACT_ATOMS: atom_id res chain seq x y z
N MET A 1 14.98 0.55 -0.25
CA MET A 1 15.15 0.29 -1.69
C MET A 1 16.53 -0.25 -2.09
N THR A 2 17.39 -0.59 -1.14
CA THR A 2 18.81 -0.90 -1.41
C THR A 2 19.05 -2.17 -2.23
N ARG A 3 18.14 -3.15 -2.21
CA ARG A 3 18.34 -4.43 -2.91
C ARG A 3 18.17 -4.32 -4.43
N ILE A 4 17.10 -3.68 -4.91
CA ILE A 4 16.86 -3.51 -6.35
C ILE A 4 17.85 -2.49 -6.94
N GLN A 5 18.17 -1.43 -6.18
CA GLN A 5 19.11 -0.40 -6.60
C GLN A 5 20.56 -0.90 -6.74
N ARG A 6 20.89 -2.05 -6.15
CA ARG A 6 22.20 -2.70 -6.37
C ARG A 6 22.39 -3.05 -7.85
N ASP A 7 21.38 -3.64 -8.47
CA ASP A 7 21.45 -4.12 -9.86
C ASP A 7 20.86 -3.10 -10.84
N TYR A 8 19.96 -2.24 -10.37
CA TYR A 8 19.30 -1.18 -11.13
C TYR A 8 19.38 0.17 -10.39
N PRO A 9 20.51 0.91 -10.46
CA PRO A 9 20.75 2.11 -9.65
C PRO A 9 19.71 3.22 -9.83
N GLN A 10 19.06 3.29 -10.99
CA GLN A 10 18.02 4.27 -11.31
C GLN A 10 16.62 3.85 -10.85
N ALA A 11 16.48 2.67 -10.23
CA ALA A 11 15.19 2.12 -9.86
C ALA A 11 14.54 2.89 -8.71
N GLU A 12 13.24 3.14 -8.85
CA GLU A 12 12.45 3.96 -7.92
C GLU A 12 11.09 3.33 -7.61
N SER A 13 10.65 3.46 -6.36
CA SER A 13 9.31 3.03 -5.97
C SER A 13 8.25 3.98 -6.52
N VAL A 14 7.20 3.40 -7.09
CA VAL A 14 6.04 4.14 -7.60
C VAL A 14 4.80 3.95 -6.71
N HIS A 15 4.78 2.89 -5.90
CA HIS A 15 3.86 2.65 -4.81
C HIS A 15 4.58 1.87 -3.70
N ARG A 16 3.91 1.71 -2.56
CA ARG A 16 4.43 0.92 -1.43
C ARG A 16 3.43 -0.13 -0.99
N LEU A 17 3.97 -1.14 -0.33
CA LEU A 17 3.24 -2.17 0.41
C LEU A 17 3.65 -2.04 1.88
N ASP A 18 2.73 -2.28 2.82
CA ASP A 18 3.06 -2.26 4.24
C ASP A 18 3.96 -3.45 4.61
N MET A 19 4.77 -3.30 5.67
CA MET A 19 5.78 -4.29 6.04
C MET A 19 5.20 -5.69 6.27
N ALA A 20 4.01 -5.78 6.86
CA ALA A 20 3.33 -7.04 7.15
C ALA A 20 2.42 -7.53 6.02
N THR A 21 2.47 -6.88 4.84
CA THR A 21 1.67 -7.26 3.68
C THR A 21 2.55 -7.90 2.63
N SER A 22 2.27 -9.15 2.30
CA SER A 22 2.86 -9.83 1.14
C SER A 22 2.13 -9.43 -0.15
N GLY A 23 2.82 -9.49 -1.29
CA GLY A 23 2.15 -9.39 -2.58
C GLY A 23 2.99 -8.76 -3.66
N VAL A 24 2.30 -8.31 -4.71
CA VAL A 24 2.90 -7.72 -5.91
C VAL A 24 3.27 -6.27 -5.66
N ILE A 25 4.49 -5.90 -6.04
CA ILE A 25 4.98 -4.51 -6.09
C ILE A 25 5.59 -4.22 -7.45
N VAL A 26 5.27 -3.05 -8.00
CA VAL A 26 5.85 -2.52 -9.24
C VAL A 26 6.89 -1.47 -8.88
N VAL A 27 8.04 -1.56 -9.54
CA VAL A 27 9.17 -0.63 -9.39
C VAL A 27 9.52 -0.11 -10.77
N ALA A 28 9.73 1.21 -10.89
CA ALA A 28 10.19 1.81 -12.13
C ALA A 28 11.69 1.64 -12.25
N LEU A 29 12.20 1.20 -13.40
CA LEU A 29 13.64 1.08 -13.65
C LEU A 29 14.24 2.30 -14.37
N THR A 30 13.39 3.22 -14.86
CA THR A 30 13.79 4.45 -15.56
C THR A 30 12.99 5.64 -15.06
N LYS A 31 13.53 6.86 -15.22
CA LYS A 31 12.83 8.09 -14.84
C LYS A 31 11.55 8.34 -15.63
N ALA A 32 11.50 7.93 -16.90
CA ALA A 32 10.27 8.03 -17.70
C ALA A 32 9.18 7.10 -17.14
N ALA A 33 9.53 5.84 -16.85
CA ALA A 33 8.60 4.88 -16.24
C ALA A 33 8.14 5.34 -14.85
N GLU A 34 9.03 5.93 -14.05
CA GLU A 34 8.69 6.47 -12.73
C GLU A 34 7.61 7.54 -12.84
N ARG A 35 7.77 8.51 -13.76
CA ARG A 35 6.81 9.60 -13.97
C ARG A 35 5.44 9.07 -14.41
N GLU A 36 5.43 8.17 -15.37
CA GLU A 36 4.18 7.63 -15.90
C GLU A 36 3.45 6.75 -14.87
N LEU A 37 4.16 5.82 -14.21
CA LEU A 37 3.54 4.97 -13.19
C LEU A 37 3.01 5.81 -12.02
N LYS A 38 3.77 6.82 -11.54
CA LYS A 38 3.27 7.73 -10.50
C LYS A 38 2.02 8.50 -10.96
N ARG A 39 1.93 8.88 -12.23
CA ARG A 39 0.72 9.48 -12.82
C ARG A 39 -0.45 8.50 -12.75
N GLN A 40 -0.28 7.27 -13.22
CA GLN A 40 -1.34 6.24 -13.18
C GLN A 40 -1.85 5.99 -11.75
N PHE A 41 -0.93 5.87 -10.77
CA PHE A 41 -1.31 5.69 -9.36
C PHE A 41 -2.06 6.91 -8.80
N ARG A 42 -1.68 8.13 -9.20
CA ARG A 42 -2.38 9.37 -8.81
C ARG A 42 -3.80 9.42 -9.38
N GLU A 43 -3.94 9.08 -10.67
CA GLU A 43 -5.22 9.04 -11.37
C GLU A 43 -6.07 7.80 -11.05
N ARG A 44 -5.58 6.92 -10.15
CA ARG A 44 -6.25 5.68 -9.71
C ARG A 44 -6.58 4.70 -10.83
N GLU A 45 -5.78 4.70 -11.89
CA GLU A 45 -5.93 3.79 -13.03
C GLU A 45 -5.64 2.31 -12.68
N PRO A 46 -4.62 1.97 -11.86
CA PRO A 46 -4.32 0.59 -11.53
C PRO A 46 -5.43 -0.09 -10.71
N LYS A 47 -5.87 -1.26 -11.17
CA LYS A 47 -6.80 -2.13 -10.45
C LYS A 47 -6.02 -3.01 -9.46
N LYS A 48 -6.28 -2.85 -8.16
CA LYS A 48 -5.59 -3.59 -7.08
C LYS A 48 -6.57 -4.52 -6.39
N GLN A 49 -6.21 -5.80 -6.29
CA GLN A 49 -6.99 -6.82 -5.58
C GLN A 49 -6.13 -7.44 -4.48
N TYR A 50 -6.74 -7.62 -3.31
CA TYR A 50 -6.11 -8.22 -2.14
C TYR A 50 -6.96 -9.38 -1.65
N VAL A 51 -6.32 -10.40 -1.09
CA VAL A 51 -6.98 -11.47 -0.36
C VAL A 51 -6.51 -11.38 1.10
N ALA A 52 -7.44 -11.51 2.03
CA ALA A 52 -7.16 -11.48 3.45
C ALA A 52 -8.07 -12.45 4.19
N ARG A 53 -7.53 -13.05 5.25
CA ARG A 53 -8.35 -13.71 6.28
C ARG A 53 -8.62 -12.69 7.38
N VAL A 54 -9.89 -12.55 7.75
CA VAL A 54 -10.32 -11.59 8.78
C VAL A 54 -10.88 -12.33 9.99
N TRP A 55 -10.85 -11.66 11.14
CA TRP A 55 -11.53 -12.14 12.33
C TRP A 55 -13.03 -11.90 12.22
N GLY A 56 -13.82 -12.92 12.57
CA GLY A 56 -15.28 -12.86 12.52
C GLY A 56 -15.85 -12.80 11.10
N ILE A 57 -17.15 -12.49 11.01
CA ILE A 57 -17.87 -12.35 9.75
C ILE A 57 -18.22 -10.87 9.58
N PRO A 58 -17.66 -10.17 8.57
CA PRO A 58 -18.04 -8.79 8.28
C PRO A 58 -19.56 -8.69 8.10
N PRO A 59 -20.22 -7.68 8.69
CA PRO A 59 -21.66 -7.52 8.56
C PRO A 59 -22.02 -7.39 7.08
N GLN A 60 -23.04 -8.15 6.64
CA GLN A 60 -23.62 -8.03 5.31
C GLN A 60 -24.34 -6.68 5.21
N ARG A 61 -23.61 -5.57 5.05
CA ARG A 61 -24.22 -4.35 4.54
C ARG A 61 -24.43 -4.58 3.04
N ARG A 62 -25.55 -4.04 2.53
CA ARG A 62 -25.88 -3.89 1.10
C ARG A 62 -24.79 -3.22 0.23
N ALA A 63 -23.62 -2.89 0.78
CA ALA A 63 -22.56 -2.14 0.12
C ALA A 63 -21.29 -3.00 0.04
N ASP A 64 -20.93 -3.33 -1.19
CA ASP A 64 -19.63 -3.76 -1.69
C ASP A 64 -18.46 -2.78 -1.40
N ARG A 65 -18.79 -1.57 -0.92
CA ARG A 65 -17.84 -0.47 -0.74
C ARG A 65 -17.84 0.07 0.70
N LEU A 66 -16.64 0.12 1.29
CA LEU A 66 -16.37 0.82 2.55
C LEU A 66 -15.78 2.21 2.24
N THR A 67 -16.44 3.29 2.68
CA THR A 67 -15.92 4.66 2.59
C THR A 67 -15.77 5.24 3.99
N ALA A 68 -14.53 5.55 4.39
CA ALA A 68 -14.23 6.19 5.67
C ALA A 68 -13.00 7.10 5.51
N HIS A 69 -12.93 8.18 6.29
CA HIS A 69 -11.73 9.01 6.38
C HIS A 69 -10.75 8.39 7.36
N LEU A 70 -9.58 8.00 6.89
CA LEU A 70 -8.51 7.50 7.76
C LEU A 70 -7.80 8.70 8.38
N ARG A 71 -7.84 8.81 9.71
CA ARG A 71 -6.95 9.69 10.48
C ARG A 71 -5.77 8.86 10.98
N LEU A 72 -4.59 9.47 11.05
CA LEU A 72 -3.49 8.88 11.80
C LEU A 72 -3.95 8.77 13.26
N ALA A 73 -3.99 7.55 13.79
CA ALA A 73 -4.32 7.35 15.21
C ALA A 73 -3.23 8.03 16.05
N GLU A 74 -3.63 8.74 17.11
CA GLU A 74 -2.67 9.15 18.11
C GLU A 74 -2.04 7.90 18.74
N PRO A 75 -0.72 7.89 19.02
CA PRO A 75 -0.09 6.75 19.63
C PRO A 75 -0.81 6.43 20.94
N ALA A 76 -1.27 5.18 21.07
CA ALA A 76 -1.87 4.71 22.30
C ALA A 76 -0.90 4.98 23.44
N LYS A 77 -1.36 5.70 24.48
CA LYS A 77 -0.57 5.85 25.71
C LYS A 77 -0.26 4.45 26.21
N ALA A 78 1.02 4.13 26.33
CA ALA A 78 1.44 2.89 26.94
C ALA A 78 0.87 2.86 28.35
N GLU A 79 -0.15 2.04 28.59
CA GLU A 79 -0.59 1.75 29.94
C GLU A 79 0.58 1.02 30.62
N SER A 80 1.23 1.72 31.54
CA SER A 80 2.23 1.14 32.43
C SER A 80 1.52 0.15 33.33
N VAL A 81 1.57 -1.13 32.96
CA VAL A 81 1.22 -2.21 33.86
C VAL A 81 2.34 -2.28 34.90
N LEU A 82 2.06 -1.79 36.10
CA LEU A 82 2.81 -2.11 37.32
C LEU A 82 2.49 -3.53 37.77
#